data_AF-A0A941X3F4-F1
#
_entry.id   AF-A0A941X3F4-F1
#
_cell.length_a   1.000
_cell.length_b   1.000
_cell.length_c   1.000
_cell.angle_alpha   90.00
_cell.angle_beta   90.00
_cell.angle_gamma   90.00
#
_symmetry.space_group_name_H-M   'P 1'
#
loop_
_entity.id
_entity.type
_entity.pdbx_description
1 polymer ?
#
loop_
_entity_poly.entity_id
_entity_poly.type
_entity_poly.pdbx_seq_one_letter_code
_entity_poly.pdbx_strand_id
1 'polypeptide(L)'
;MVDSVINEIVIGLATKINNIYEKKYPIYTDAQQQGVDKPCFFIKYLNGEENREIGLQDRFYKDKANFAIIGYTEDGNTEILNNMIDNLYDLEYIELTDKTLLRAKKMHSKIEDGVLHFFIDYEIFIKKENVATIKMDNYDLTGEVKKDENI
;
A
#
# COMPACT_ATOMS: atom_id res chain seq x y z
N MET A 1 -4.05 6.47 -9.18
CA MET A 1 -2.96 6.93 -8.28
C MET A 1 -3.03 6.24 -6.91
N VAL A 2 -4.22 5.93 -6.37
CA VAL A 2 -4.38 5.18 -5.10
C VAL A 2 -3.95 3.71 -5.19
N ASP A 3 -4.27 3.04 -6.31
CA ASP A 3 -3.89 1.62 -6.53
C ASP A 3 -2.37 1.39 -6.51
N SER A 4 -1.58 2.42 -6.82
CA SER A 4 -0.11 2.34 -6.79
C SER A 4 0.43 2.21 -5.37
N VAL A 5 -0.09 2.98 -4.41
CA VAL A 5 0.43 3.02 -3.04
C VAL A 5 0.09 1.74 -2.29
N ILE A 6 -1.11 1.20 -2.51
CA ILE A 6 -1.51 -0.10 -1.93
C ILE A 6 -0.60 -1.22 -2.43
N ASN A 7 -0.30 -1.24 -3.74
CA ASN A 7 0.62 -2.22 -4.30
C ASN A 7 2.04 -2.11 -3.71
N GLU A 8 2.54 -0.88 -3.50
CA GLU A 8 3.82 -0.65 -2.82
C GLU A 8 3.86 -1.22 -1.40
N ILE A 9 2.77 -1.06 -0.63
CA ILE A 9 2.67 -1.65 0.71
C ILE A 9 2.65 -3.17 0.64
N VAL A 10 1.93 -3.76 -0.33
CA VAL A 10 1.92 -5.22 -0.53
C VAL A 10 3.33 -5.73 -0.86
N ILE A 11 4.08 -5.02 -1.71
CA ILE A 11 5.49 -5.35 -2.02
C ILE A 11 6.36 -5.24 -0.77
N GLY A 12 6.21 -4.18 0.02
CA GLY A 12 6.95 -3.97 1.28
C GLY A 12 6.69 -5.08 2.30
N LEU A 13 5.42 -5.45 2.49
CA LEU A 13 4.99 -6.59 3.32
C LEU A 13 5.61 -7.90 2.83
N ALA A 14 5.45 -8.22 1.54
CA ALA A 14 6.00 -9.45 0.96
C ALA A 14 7.53 -9.52 1.09
N THR A 15 8.21 -8.40 0.89
CA THR A 15 9.66 -8.31 1.05
C THR A 15 10.09 -8.56 2.49
N LYS A 16 9.40 -7.93 3.45
CA LYS A 16 9.72 -8.08 4.87
C LYS A 16 9.46 -9.50 5.36
N ILE A 17 8.34 -10.13 4.98
CA ILE A 17 8.04 -11.53 5.30
C ILE A 17 9.11 -12.45 4.70
N ASN A 18 9.48 -12.24 3.43
CA ASN A 18 10.55 -13.01 2.79
C ASN A 18 11.89 -12.89 3.53
N ASN A 19 12.20 -11.72 4.09
CA ASN A 19 13.44 -11.53 4.85
C ASN A 19 13.38 -12.24 6.21
N ILE A 20 12.26 -12.18 6.92
CA ILE A 20 12.05 -12.85 8.21
C ILE A 20 12.21 -14.37 8.08
N TYR A 21 11.67 -14.94 7.00
CA TYR A 21 11.69 -16.39 6.75
C TYR A 21 12.74 -16.83 5.74
N GLU A 22 13.66 -15.97 5.34
CA GLU A 22 14.72 -16.29 4.36
C GLU A 22 14.19 -16.96 3.07
N LYS A 23 13.04 -16.49 2.57
CA LYS A 23 12.33 -17.02 1.39
C LYS A 23 11.89 -18.49 1.50
N LYS A 24 11.80 -19.03 2.72
CA LYS A 24 11.36 -20.41 3.00
C LYS A 24 9.91 -20.67 2.58
N TYR A 25 9.06 -19.66 2.67
CA TYR A 25 7.62 -19.81 2.45
C TYR A 25 7.16 -18.98 1.25
N PRO A 26 6.38 -19.55 0.32
CA PRO A 26 5.80 -18.79 -0.77
C PRO A 26 4.77 -17.79 -0.23
N ILE A 27 4.75 -16.62 -0.86
CA ILE A 27 3.85 -15.51 -0.52
C ILE A 27 2.98 -15.26 -1.75
N TYR A 28 1.67 -15.28 -1.52
CA TYR A 28 0.66 -15.11 -2.55
C TYR A 28 -0.13 -13.83 -2.32
N THR A 29 -0.62 -13.24 -3.41
CA THR A 29 -1.57 -12.11 -3.40
C THR A 29 -2.85 -12.55 -4.11
N ASP A 30 -3.97 -11.81 -3.97
CA ASP A 30 -5.35 -12.16 -4.39
C ASP A 30 -5.54 -12.79 -5.81
N ALA A 31 -4.51 -12.82 -6.66
CA ALA A 31 -4.53 -13.37 -8.01
C ALA A 31 -4.41 -14.92 -8.11
N GLN A 32 -4.03 -15.66 -7.05
CA GLN A 32 -3.71 -17.09 -7.18
C GLN A 32 -4.75 -18.01 -6.53
N GLN A 33 -5.57 -18.69 -7.36
CA GLN A 33 -6.72 -19.48 -6.91
C GLN A 33 -6.54 -21.02 -6.89
N GLN A 34 -5.46 -21.60 -7.41
CA GLN A 34 -5.30 -23.06 -7.45
C GLN A 34 -3.85 -23.51 -7.26
N GLY A 35 -3.64 -24.57 -6.45
CA GLY A 35 -2.34 -25.23 -6.24
C GLY A 35 -1.40 -24.43 -5.33
N VAL A 36 -1.75 -24.29 -4.05
CA VAL A 36 -0.98 -23.51 -3.07
C VAL A 36 -0.06 -24.45 -2.30
N ASP A 37 1.24 -24.19 -2.33
CA ASP A 37 2.21 -24.97 -1.58
C ASP A 37 2.17 -24.53 -0.12
N LYS A 38 1.78 -25.43 0.79
CA LYS A 38 1.82 -25.17 2.23
C LYS A 38 3.14 -25.67 2.81
N PRO A 39 3.69 -25.01 3.83
CA PRO A 39 3.23 -23.78 4.49
C PRO A 39 3.45 -22.50 3.65
N CYS A 40 2.52 -21.53 3.73
CA CYS A 40 2.55 -20.30 2.92
C CYS A 40 1.83 -19.11 3.57
N PHE A 41 2.03 -17.93 2.97
CA PHE A 41 1.33 -16.70 3.33
C PHE A 41 0.49 -16.15 2.18
N PHE A 42 -0.63 -15.54 2.51
CA PHE A 42 -1.44 -14.72 1.60
C PHE A 42 -1.53 -13.30 2.13
N ILE A 43 -1.28 -12.31 1.29
CA ILE A 43 -1.47 -10.90 1.61
C ILE A 43 -2.73 -10.43 0.89
N LYS A 44 -3.71 -9.98 1.68
CA LYS A 44 -4.99 -9.47 1.20
C LYS A 44 -5.21 -8.04 1.65
N TYR A 45 -5.62 -7.20 0.72
CA TYR A 45 -6.10 -5.85 1.05
C TYR A 45 -7.60 -5.92 1.40
N LEU A 46 -7.99 -5.38 2.55
CA LEU A 46 -9.36 -5.54 3.10
C LEU A 46 -10.30 -4.37 2.83
N ASN A 47 -9.83 -3.31 2.19
CA ASN A 47 -10.35 -1.94 2.16
C ASN A 47 -9.92 -1.07 3.35
N GLY A 48 -9.38 0.10 3.00
CA GLY A 48 -9.27 1.23 3.88
C GLY A 48 -10.61 1.87 4.14
N GLU A 49 -10.94 2.15 5.40
CA GLU A 49 -11.98 3.14 5.69
C GLU A 49 -11.43 4.50 5.22
N GLU A 50 -11.91 4.96 4.08
CA GLU A 50 -11.56 6.26 3.49
C GLU A 50 -12.11 7.40 4.38
N ASN A 51 -11.48 7.61 5.52
CA ASN A 51 -11.73 8.78 6.36
C ASN A 51 -10.97 9.94 5.75
N ARG A 52 -11.59 10.58 4.75
CA ARG A 52 -11.10 11.83 4.15
C ARG A 52 -11.12 12.95 5.19
N GLU A 53 -10.12 13.00 6.07
CA GLU A 53 -9.85 14.21 6.84
C GLU A 53 -9.23 15.24 5.90
N ILE A 54 -10.08 16.09 5.32
CA ILE A 54 -9.65 17.22 4.50
C ILE A 54 -9.06 18.27 5.45
N GLY A 55 -7.73 18.30 5.57
CA GLY A 55 -7.02 19.40 6.24
C GLY A 55 -7.10 20.69 5.42
N LEU A 56 -6.86 21.84 6.06
CA LEU A 56 -7.03 23.24 5.58
C LEU A 56 -6.32 23.63 4.25
N GLN A 57 -5.69 22.70 3.54
CA GLN A 57 -5.24 22.86 2.16
C GLN A 57 -5.60 21.57 1.42
N ASP A 58 -6.42 21.64 0.36
CA ASP A 58 -6.95 20.55 -0.50
C ASP A 58 -5.89 19.64 -1.19
N ARG A 59 -4.74 19.42 -0.56
CA ARG A 59 -3.51 18.88 -1.14
C ARG A 59 -3.03 17.59 -0.48
N PHE A 60 -3.53 17.23 0.70
CA PHE A 60 -3.14 16.02 1.41
C PHE A 60 -4.35 15.36 2.06
N TYR A 61 -4.49 14.04 1.92
CA TYR A 61 -5.43 13.26 2.73
C TYR A 61 -4.68 12.12 3.43
N LYS A 62 -5.10 11.86 4.67
CA LYS A 62 -4.69 10.67 5.42
C LYS A 62 -5.64 9.55 5.03
N ASP A 63 -5.09 8.44 4.56
CA ASP A 63 -5.86 7.23 4.29
C ASP A 63 -5.39 6.11 5.21
N LYS A 64 -6.29 5.21 5.58
CA LYS A 64 -5.97 4.03 6.40
C LYS A 64 -5.95 2.83 5.48
N ALA A 65 -4.82 2.16 5.35
CA ALA A 65 -4.71 0.96 4.53
C ALA A 65 -4.71 -0.28 5.44
N ASN A 66 -5.78 -1.09 5.36
CA ASN A 66 -5.96 -2.28 6.19
C ASN A 66 -5.64 -3.54 5.39
N PHE A 67 -4.81 -4.41 5.94
CA PHE A 67 -4.39 -5.66 5.31
C PHE A 67 -4.61 -6.85 6.24
N ALA A 68 -4.88 -8.00 5.65
CA ALA A 68 -4.85 -9.30 6.31
C ALA A 68 -3.75 -10.15 5.70
N ILE A 69 -2.91 -10.72 6.56
CA ILE A 69 -1.90 -11.72 6.23
C ILE A 69 -2.44 -13.05 6.75
N ILE A 70 -2.69 -13.98 5.83
CA ILE A 70 -3.23 -15.29 6.16
C ILE A 70 -2.08 -16.30 6.08
N GLY A 71 -1.76 -16.94 7.20
CA GLY A 71 -0.74 -17.98 7.29
C GLY A 71 -1.34 -19.37 7.30
N TYR A 72 -0.84 -20.25 6.43
CA TYR A 72 -1.20 -21.67 6.39
C TYR A 72 0.00 -22.53 6.78
N THR A 73 -0.25 -23.54 7.61
CA THR A 73 0.66 -24.65 7.88
C THR A 73 0.17 -25.93 7.21
N GLU A 74 0.99 -26.98 7.19
CA GLU A 74 0.62 -28.27 6.56
C GLU A 74 -0.58 -28.94 7.25
N ASP A 75 -0.62 -28.87 8.57
CA ASP A 75 -1.52 -29.62 9.45
C ASP A 75 -2.31 -28.74 10.44
N GLY A 76 -2.18 -27.42 10.36
CA GLY A 76 -2.82 -26.50 11.31
C GLY A 76 -2.12 -26.43 12.67
N ASN A 77 -0.85 -26.86 12.77
CA ASN A 77 -0.11 -26.89 14.02
C ASN A 77 -0.04 -25.51 14.69
N THR A 78 -0.66 -25.41 15.87
CA THR A 78 -0.79 -24.16 16.63
C THR A 78 0.55 -23.60 17.13
N GLU A 79 1.54 -24.44 17.43
CA GLU A 79 2.87 -23.99 17.85
C GLU A 79 3.60 -23.26 16.72
N ILE A 80 3.53 -23.82 15.51
CA ILE A 80 4.09 -23.18 14.30
C ILE A 80 3.35 -21.88 14.00
N LEU A 81 2.02 -21.87 14.12
CA LEU A 81 1.21 -20.66 13.92
C LEU A 81 1.55 -19.57 14.95
N ASN A 82 1.78 -19.93 16.21
CA ASN A 82 2.20 -18.97 17.24
C ASN A 82 3.59 -18.40 16.95
N ASN A 83 4.55 -19.24 16.52
CA ASN A 83 5.85 -18.74 16.08
C ASN A 83 5.72 -17.81 14.86
N MET A 84 4.80 -18.12 13.94
CA MET A 84 4.48 -17.22 12.84
C MET A 84 3.95 -15.88 13.32
N ILE A 85 3.05 -15.86 14.31
CA ILE A 85 2.53 -14.63 14.91
C ILE A 85 3.67 -13.76 15.46
N ASP A 86 4.55 -14.33 16.29
CA ASP A 86 5.65 -13.59 16.92
C ASP A 86 6.53 -12.91 15.88
N ASN A 87 6.86 -13.64 14.81
CA ASN A 87 7.65 -13.14 13.69
C ASN A 87 6.91 -12.07 12.86
N LEU A 88 5.60 -12.18 12.69
CA LEU A 88 4.81 -11.21 11.91
C LEU A 88 4.64 -9.86 12.64
N TYR A 89 4.85 -9.80 13.97
CA TYR A 89 4.90 -8.50 14.66
C TYR A 89 6.07 -7.60 14.21
N ASP A 90 7.13 -8.18 13.61
CA ASP A 90 8.21 -7.39 13.00
C ASP A 90 7.77 -6.60 11.75
N LEU A 91 6.55 -6.82 11.27
CA LEU A 91 5.90 -6.01 10.24
C LEU A 91 5.45 -4.64 10.75
N GLU A 92 5.69 -4.32 12.03
CA GLU A 92 5.48 -2.97 12.57
C GLU A 92 6.12 -1.91 11.68
N TYR A 93 7.29 -2.21 11.09
CA TYR A 93 7.96 -1.35 10.13
C TYR A 93 8.23 -2.09 8.83
N ILE A 94 7.79 -1.49 7.73
CA ILE A 94 8.11 -1.93 6.37
C ILE A 94 8.79 -0.81 5.60
N GLU A 95 9.63 -1.19 4.65
CA GLU A 95 10.27 -0.28 3.71
C GLU A 95 9.58 -0.42 2.34
N LEU A 96 9.19 0.71 1.75
CA LEU A 96 8.63 0.78 0.39
C LEU A 96 9.76 0.86 -0.65
N THR A 97 9.46 0.74 -1.94
CA THR A 97 10.52 0.74 -2.99
C THR A 97 11.30 2.05 -3.09
N ASP A 98 10.71 3.17 -2.65
CA ASP A 98 11.34 4.49 -2.57
C ASP A 98 12.17 4.71 -1.29
N LYS A 99 12.33 3.66 -0.46
CA LYS A 99 12.98 3.67 0.85
C LYS A 99 12.23 4.41 1.95
N THR A 100 10.97 4.77 1.71
CA THR A 100 10.11 5.31 2.76
C THR A 100 9.80 4.21 3.77
N LEU A 101 10.00 4.51 5.06
CA LEU A 101 9.65 3.61 6.15
C LEU A 101 8.22 3.88 6.62
N LEU A 102 7.37 2.86 6.59
CA LEU A 102 5.99 2.94 7.03
C LEU A 102 5.81 2.17 8.34
N ARG A 103 5.18 2.82 9.33
CA ARG A 103 4.89 2.21 10.63
C ARG A 103 3.42 1.78 10.71
N ALA A 104 3.18 0.56 11.19
CA ALA A 104 1.86 0.05 11.50
C ALA A 104 1.22 0.83 12.66
N LYS A 105 -0.06 1.18 12.51
CA LYS A 105 -0.87 1.83 13.53
C LYS A 105 -1.45 0.83 14.52
N LYS A 106 -1.87 -0.32 14.00
CA LYS A 106 -2.53 -1.38 14.76
C LYS A 106 -2.16 -2.72 14.15
N MET A 107 -1.90 -3.68 15.02
CA MET A 107 -1.63 -5.07 14.67
C MET A 107 -2.41 -5.97 15.62
N HIS A 108 -3.00 -7.03 15.11
CA HIS A 108 -3.58 -8.09 15.94
C HIS A 108 -3.65 -9.40 15.16
N SER A 109 -3.56 -10.52 15.88
CA SER A 109 -3.64 -11.86 15.32
C SER A 109 -4.83 -12.65 15.86
N LYS A 110 -5.27 -13.62 15.08
CA LYS A 110 -6.30 -14.58 15.44
C LYS A 110 -5.99 -15.90 14.73
N ILE A 111 -6.20 -17.01 15.42
CA ILE A 111 -6.17 -18.34 14.80
C ILE A 111 -7.61 -18.85 14.76
N GLU A 112 -8.10 -19.19 13.57
CA GLU A 112 -9.43 -19.79 13.36
C GLU A 112 -9.28 -21.03 12.49
N ASP A 113 -9.89 -22.14 12.90
CA ASP A 113 -9.88 -23.41 12.15
C ASP A 113 -8.48 -23.87 11.68
N GLY A 114 -7.44 -23.62 12.48
CA GLY A 114 -6.06 -23.98 12.17
C GLY A 114 -5.39 -23.06 11.13
N VAL A 115 -5.96 -21.88 10.87
CA VAL A 115 -5.43 -20.86 9.96
C VAL A 115 -5.10 -19.59 10.74
N LEU A 116 -3.93 -19.01 10.49
CA LEU A 116 -3.54 -17.74 11.07
C LEU A 116 -4.11 -16.59 10.25
N HIS A 117 -4.80 -15.66 10.92
CA HIS A 117 -5.19 -14.36 10.41
C HIS A 117 -4.46 -13.26 11.18
N PHE A 118 -3.56 -12.54 10.53
CA PHE A 118 -2.84 -11.41 11.09
C PHE A 118 -3.28 -10.12 10.39
N PHE A 119 -3.87 -9.21 11.15
CA PHE A 119 -4.43 -7.96 10.63
C PHE A 119 -3.52 -6.80 10.97
N ILE A 120 -3.24 -5.95 9.97
CA ILE A 120 -2.33 -4.82 10.09
C ILE A 120 -2.90 -3.58 9.40
N ASP A 121 -2.89 -2.46 10.14
CA ASP A 121 -3.39 -1.18 9.66
C ASP A 121 -2.21 -0.22 9.49
N TYR A 122 -2.05 0.37 8.31
CA TYR A 122 -1.07 1.42 8.04
C TYR A 122 -1.74 2.78 7.81
N GLU A 123 -1.06 3.84 8.23
CA GLU A 123 -1.52 5.22 8.03
C GLU A 123 -0.68 5.87 6.93
N ILE A 124 -1.30 6.17 5.79
CA ILE A 124 -0.62 6.76 4.63
C ILE A 124 -1.04 8.22 4.41
N PHE A 125 -0.07 9.05 4.05
CA PHE A 125 -0.28 10.45 3.68
C PHE A 125 -0.13 10.59 2.17
N ILE A 126 -1.25 10.74 1.45
CA ILE A 126 -1.22 10.90 0.00
C ILE A 126 -1.33 12.39 -0.33
N LYS A 127 -0.32 12.90 -1.05
CA LYS A 127 -0.37 14.22 -1.67
C LYS A 127 -1.14 14.14 -2.98
N LYS A 128 -2.20 14.92 -3.12
CA LYS A 128 -2.88 15.08 -4.41
C LYS A 128 -1.99 15.93 -5.30
N GLU A 129 -1.41 15.36 -6.35
CA GLU A 129 -0.83 16.19 -7.40
C GLU A 129 -1.96 16.99 -8.04
N ASN A 130 -1.82 18.32 -8.02
CA ASN A 130 -2.63 19.15 -8.89
C ASN A 130 -2.26 18.73 -10.31
N VAL A 131 -3.20 18.12 -11.03
CA VAL A 131 -3.11 18.04 -12.49
C VAL A 131 -2.85 19.47 -12.92
N ALA A 132 -1.62 19.73 -13.37
CA ALA A 132 -1.25 21.04 -13.85
C ALA A 132 -2.28 21.40 -14.91
N THR A 133 -3.08 22.42 -14.61
CA THR A 133 -3.83 23.15 -15.61
C THR A 133 -2.88 23.34 -16.77
N ILE A 134 -3.23 22.77 -17.93
CA ILE A 134 -2.59 23.02 -19.21
C ILE A 134 -2.42 24.54 -19.27
N LYS A 135 -1.18 25.04 -19.12
CA LYS A 135 -0.88 26.41 -19.47
C LYS A 135 -1.07 26.44 -20.98
N MET A 136 -2.19 26.98 -21.43
CA MET A 136 -2.40 27.26 -22.85
C MET A 136 -1.17 28.03 -23.34
N ASP A 137 -0.58 27.50 -24.40
CA ASP A 137 0.58 28.02 -25.10
C ASP A 137 0.44 29.51 -25.42
N ASN A 138 1.59 30.17 -25.45
CA ASN A 138 1.78 31.58 -25.83
C ASN A 138 0.89 31.99 -27.01
N TYR A 139 0.04 32.99 -26.79
CA TYR A 139 -0.52 33.78 -27.87
C TYR A 139 0.45 34.94 -28.16
N ASP A 140 1.25 34.80 -29.22
CA ASP A 140 2.01 35.92 -29.79
C ASP A 140 1.03 36.94 -30.37
N LEU A 141 0.86 38.07 -29.69
CA LEU A 141 0.21 39.25 -30.24
C LEU A 141 1.20 39.98 -31.15
N THR A 142 1.22 39.62 -32.43
CA THR A 142 1.83 40.46 -33.47
C THR A 142 0.92 41.66 -33.75
N GLY A 143 1.18 42.78 -33.08
CA GLY A 143 0.54 44.05 -33.39
C GLY A 143 1.13 44.66 -34.67
N GLU A 144 0.39 44.62 -35.78
CA GLU A 144 0.67 45.49 -36.92
C GLU A 144 0.17 46.91 -36.62
N VAL A 145 1.09 47.88 -36.56
CA VAL A 145 0.76 49.30 -36.49
C VAL A 145 0.35 49.76 -37.89
N LYS A 146 -0.94 50.05 -38.11
CA LYS A 146 -1.37 50.83 -39.26
C LYS A 146 -0.83 52.26 -39.09
N LYS A 147 0.01 52.69 -40.04
CA LYS A 147 0.32 54.12 -40.23
C LYS A 147 -0.92 54.78 -40.83
N ASP A 148 -1.53 55.69 -40.08
CA ASP A 148 -2.42 56.68 -40.67
C ASP A 148 -1.56 57.68 -41.45
N GLU A 149 -1.70 57.66 -42.77
CA GLU A 149 -1.33 58.78 -43.64
C GLU A 149 -2.32 59.92 -43.36
N ASN A 150 -1.88 60.95 -42.63
CA ASN A 150 -2.60 62.22 -42.56
C ASN A 150 -2.26 63.05 -43.82
N ILE A 151 -3.35 63.58 -44.38
CA ILE A 151 -3.48 64.48 -45.54
C ILE A 151 -2.65 65.76 -45.39
#